data_AF-A0A4V1ZB86-F1
#
_entry.id   AF-A0A4V1ZB86-F1
#
_cell.length_a   1.000
_cell.length_b   1.000
_cell.length_c   1.000
_cell.angle_alpha   90.00
_cell.angle_beta   90.00
_cell.angle_gamma   90.00
#
_symmetry.space_group_name_H-M   'P 1'
#
loop_
_entity.id
_entity.type
_entity.pdbx_description
1 polymer ?
#
loop_
_entity_poly.entity_id
_entity_poly.type
_entity_poly.pdbx_seq_one_letter_code
_entity_poly.pdbx_strand_id
1 'polypeptide(L)'
;MGDFAMRAKHWQVFLLTLPVLVLMNLNIVGAELIGSLISAVAYCLYFIWFAFLGTALFPLLPRGAYYNLSWFIVDIILSALAFSALVILTDDRSFHGEGPMALVMLYAFFALLHGPWFLAVSLVSIEKQHDPEFGFYFGTLLCFLFWPVGVWFIQPRLNKVWKESRSREQQLGRAGIDG
;
A
#
# COMPACT_ATOMS: atom_id res chain seq x y z
N MET A 1 2.72 6.72 -14.60
CA MET A 1 1.39 6.57 -13.95
C MET A 1 1.44 6.75 -12.42
N GLY A 2 2.54 6.42 -11.73
CA GLY A 2 2.69 6.65 -10.27
C GLY A 2 2.73 8.12 -9.82
N ASP A 3 2.91 9.08 -10.73
CA ASP A 3 2.96 10.51 -10.41
C ASP A 3 1.66 11.03 -9.77
N PHE A 4 0.51 10.47 -10.13
CA PHE A 4 -0.77 10.92 -9.56
C PHE A 4 -0.85 10.61 -8.05
N ALA A 5 -0.47 9.39 -7.65
CA ALA A 5 -0.54 8.95 -6.26
C ALA A 5 0.36 9.80 -5.33
N MET A 6 1.52 10.25 -5.82
CA MET A 6 2.46 11.07 -5.05
C MET A 6 2.15 12.58 -5.08
N ARG A 7 1.22 13.04 -5.92
CA ARG A 7 0.89 14.48 -6.07
C ARG A 7 -0.43 14.87 -5.43
N ALA A 8 -1.32 13.90 -5.23
CA ALA A 8 -2.65 14.12 -4.72
C ALA A 8 -2.61 14.82 -3.35
N LYS A 9 -3.64 15.64 -3.06
CA LYS A 9 -3.81 16.19 -1.71
C LYS A 9 -4.37 15.10 -0.79
N HIS A 10 -4.03 15.13 0.49
CA HIS A 10 -4.51 14.14 1.48
C HIS A 10 -6.04 13.97 1.42
N TRP A 11 -6.81 15.05 1.32
CA TRP A 11 -8.26 14.97 1.23
C TRP A 11 -8.76 14.31 -0.07
N GLN A 12 -8.03 14.44 -1.19
CA GLN A 12 -8.40 13.77 -2.46
C GLN A 12 -8.21 12.26 -2.33
N VAL A 13 -7.09 11.84 -1.75
CA VAL A 13 -6.80 10.43 -1.49
C VAL A 13 -7.80 9.84 -0.49
N PHE A 14 -8.15 10.62 0.54
CA PHE A 14 -9.19 10.22 1.48
C PHE A 14 -10.54 10.01 0.79
N LEU A 15 -11.02 10.99 0.03
CA LEU A 15 -12.31 10.87 -0.67
C LEU A 15 -12.30 9.75 -1.72
N LEU A 16 -11.13 9.41 -2.29
CA LEU A 16 -10.99 8.28 -3.20
C LEU A 16 -11.04 6.94 -2.47
N THR A 17 -10.36 6.83 -1.32
CA THR A 17 -10.19 5.55 -0.60
C THR A 17 -11.31 5.25 0.39
N LEU A 18 -12.01 6.28 0.90
CA LEU A 18 -13.11 6.10 1.84
C LEU A 18 -14.28 5.29 1.25
N PRO A 19 -14.78 5.56 0.03
CA PRO A 19 -15.82 4.72 -0.58
C PRO A 19 -15.35 3.27 -0.77
N VAL A 20 -14.09 3.06 -1.14
CA VAL A 20 -13.53 1.71 -1.30
C VAL A 20 -13.58 0.95 0.03
N LEU A 21 -13.18 1.58 1.14
CA LEU A 21 -13.25 0.97 2.47
C LEU A 21 -14.69 0.64 2.91
N VAL A 22 -15.65 1.52 2.57
CA VAL A 22 -17.07 1.26 2.83
C VAL A 22 -17.56 0.07 2.02
N LEU A 23 -17.24 0.03 0.71
CA LEU A 23 -17.63 -1.06 -0.17
C LEU A 23 -17.02 -2.41 0.23
N MET A 24 -15.79 -2.43 0.75
CA MET A 24 -15.15 -3.65 1.28
C MET A 24 -15.94 -4.28 2.43
N ASN A 25 -16.64 -3.48 3.23
CA ASN A 25 -17.36 -3.92 4.43
C ASN A 25 -18.88 -3.94 4.25
N LEU A 26 -19.36 -3.73 3.02
CA LEU A 26 -20.78 -3.62 2.74
C LEU A 26 -21.43 -5.01 2.73
N ASN A 27 -22.54 -5.17 3.45
CA ASN A 27 -23.38 -6.36 3.41
C ASN A 27 -24.77 -5.98 2.85
N ILE A 28 -25.15 -6.56 1.70
CA ILE A 28 -26.44 -6.30 1.05
C ILE A 28 -27.39 -7.43 1.39
N VAL A 29 -28.35 -7.14 2.28
CA VAL A 29 -29.39 -8.08 2.67
C VAL A 29 -30.25 -8.46 1.46
N GLY A 30 -30.39 -9.76 1.20
CA GLY A 30 -31.18 -10.30 0.08
C GLY A 30 -30.45 -10.36 -1.27
N ALA A 31 -29.19 -9.92 -1.35
CA ALA A 31 -28.34 -10.03 -2.54
C ALA A 31 -26.87 -10.29 -2.17
N GLU A 32 -26.65 -11.31 -1.35
CA GLU A 32 -25.35 -11.61 -0.72
C GLU A 32 -24.22 -11.78 -1.74
N LEU A 33 -24.46 -12.55 -2.82
CA LEU A 33 -23.47 -12.73 -3.89
C LEU A 33 -23.02 -11.40 -4.51
N ILE A 34 -23.96 -10.48 -4.77
CA ILE A 34 -23.65 -9.16 -5.33
C ILE A 34 -22.83 -8.36 -4.32
N GLY A 35 -23.21 -8.40 -3.04
CA GLY A 35 -22.46 -7.76 -1.95
C GLY A 35 -21.02 -8.27 -1.84
N SER A 36 -20.81 -9.58 -1.94
CA SER A 36 -19.49 -10.20 -1.90
C SER A 36 -18.63 -9.85 -3.11
N LEU A 37 -19.21 -9.83 -4.32
CA LEU A 37 -18.50 -9.40 -5.53
C LEU A 37 -18.07 -7.93 -5.48
N ILE A 38 -18.95 -7.05 -5.00
CA ILE A 38 -18.64 -5.63 -4.79
C ILE A 38 -17.50 -5.48 -3.78
N SER A 39 -17.58 -6.20 -2.65
CA SER A 39 -16.55 -6.18 -1.62
C SER A 39 -15.21 -6.68 -2.16
N ALA A 40 -15.19 -7.78 -2.91
CA ALA A 40 -13.99 -8.35 -3.53
C ALA A 40 -13.33 -7.36 -4.51
N VAL A 41 -14.11 -6.72 -5.39
CA VAL A 41 -13.60 -5.66 -6.27
C VAL A 41 -13.01 -4.51 -5.45
N ALA A 42 -13.65 -4.13 -4.35
CA ALA A 42 -13.15 -3.08 -3.48
C ALA A 42 -11.82 -3.46 -2.78
N TYR A 43 -11.65 -4.73 -2.34
CA TYR A 43 -10.36 -5.22 -1.84
C TYR A 43 -9.27 -5.10 -2.92
N CYS A 44 -9.55 -5.54 -4.15
CA CYS A 44 -8.60 -5.40 -5.25
C CYS A 44 -8.20 -3.94 -5.48
N LEU A 45 -9.16 -3.01 -5.52
CA LEU A 45 -8.88 -1.58 -5.67
C LEU A 45 -8.04 -1.03 -4.51
N TYR A 46 -8.32 -1.46 -3.28
CA TYR A 46 -7.55 -1.09 -2.10
C TYR A 46 -6.09 -1.53 -2.23
N PHE A 47 -5.83 -2.79 -2.57
CA PHE A 47 -4.46 -3.30 -2.72
C PHE A 47 -3.73 -2.73 -3.95
N ILE A 48 -4.44 -2.44 -5.04
CA ILE A 48 -3.89 -1.74 -6.21
C ILE A 48 -3.34 -0.35 -5.81
N TRP A 49 -4.01 0.35 -4.88
CA TRP A 49 -3.51 1.62 -4.37
C TRP A 49 -2.13 1.46 -3.70
N PHE A 50 -1.95 0.43 -2.87
CA PHE A 50 -0.66 0.12 -2.24
C PHE A 50 0.40 -0.24 -3.29
N ALA A 51 0.04 -1.04 -4.31
CA ALA A 51 0.95 -1.36 -5.42
C ALA A 51 1.42 -0.11 -6.16
N PHE A 52 0.52 0.86 -6.42
CA PHE A 52 0.89 2.12 -7.06
C PHE A 52 1.84 2.94 -6.19
N LEU A 53 1.63 2.99 -4.88
CA LEU A 53 2.55 3.69 -3.98
C LEU A 53 3.93 3.02 -3.93
N GLY A 54 3.98 1.68 -3.84
CA GLY A 54 5.24 0.95 -3.76
C GLY A 54 6.06 1.09 -5.05
N THR A 55 5.42 0.95 -6.21
CA THR A 55 6.07 1.16 -7.52
C THR A 55 6.53 2.60 -7.73
N ALA A 56 5.83 3.59 -7.15
CA ALA A 56 6.19 4.99 -7.22
C ALA A 56 7.38 5.35 -6.30
N LEU A 57 7.45 4.74 -5.10
CA LEU A 57 8.53 4.98 -4.14
C LEU A 57 9.81 4.23 -4.50
N PHE A 58 9.71 3.02 -5.04
CA PHE A 58 10.86 2.16 -5.34
C PHE A 58 12.00 2.83 -6.14
N PRO A 59 11.75 3.54 -7.26
CA PRO A 59 12.83 4.19 -8.02
C PRO A 59 13.47 5.37 -7.28
N LEU A 60 12.86 5.86 -6.19
CA LEU A 60 13.36 6.99 -5.40
C LEU A 60 14.25 6.54 -4.23
N LEU A 61 14.37 5.23 -3.99
CA LEU A 61 15.17 4.67 -2.92
C LEU A 61 16.66 5.08 -3.02
N PRO A 62 17.34 5.31 -1.89
CA PRO A 62 18.74 5.66 -1.90
C PRO A 62 19.61 4.50 -2.42
N ARG A 63 20.73 4.84 -3.06
CA ARG A 63 21.72 3.86 -3.54
C ARG A 63 22.29 3.12 -2.32
N GLY A 64 21.96 1.84 -2.18
CA GLY A 64 22.37 1.00 -1.04
C GLY A 64 21.19 0.38 -0.26
N ALA A 65 19.96 0.85 -0.48
CA ALA A 65 18.78 0.20 0.10
C ALA A 65 18.44 -1.09 -0.68
N TYR A 66 18.49 -2.24 0.01
CA TYR A 66 18.20 -3.55 -0.57
C TYR A 66 16.75 -3.98 -0.33
N TYR A 67 15.80 -3.32 -0.99
CA TYR A 67 14.39 -3.75 -0.99
C TYR A 67 14.04 -4.45 -2.31
N ASN A 68 13.09 -5.39 -2.26
CA ASN A 68 12.67 -6.17 -3.42
C ASN A 68 11.23 -5.81 -3.83
N LEU A 69 11.09 -5.05 -4.92
CA LEU A 69 9.79 -4.67 -5.46
C LEU A 69 8.96 -5.88 -5.91
N SER A 70 9.59 -6.89 -6.50
CA SER A 70 8.88 -8.08 -6.99
C SER A 70 8.25 -8.85 -5.85
N TRP A 71 8.97 -9.02 -4.73
CA TRP A 71 8.43 -9.68 -3.54
C TRP A 71 7.26 -8.89 -2.95
N PHE A 72 7.39 -7.57 -2.84
CA PHE A 72 6.29 -6.69 -2.44
C PHE A 72 5.05 -6.85 -3.34
N ILE A 73 5.22 -6.84 -4.67
CA ILE A 73 4.08 -7.00 -5.59
C ILE A 73 3.42 -8.37 -5.46
N VAL A 74 4.21 -9.44 -5.30
CA VAL A 74 3.66 -10.78 -5.05
C VAL A 74 2.81 -10.79 -3.78
N ASP A 75 3.29 -10.19 -2.69
CA ASP A 75 2.56 -10.15 -1.43
C ASP A 75 1.29 -9.28 -1.49
N ILE A 76 1.32 -8.17 -2.25
CA ILE A 76 0.12 -7.36 -2.50
C ILE A 76 -0.91 -8.13 -3.31
N ILE A 77 -0.50 -8.83 -4.37
CA ILE A 77 -1.41 -9.66 -5.18
C ILE A 77 -1.98 -10.79 -4.33
N LEU A 78 -1.14 -11.48 -3.55
CA LEU A 78 -1.59 -12.56 -2.69
C LEU A 78 -2.59 -12.05 -1.64
N SER A 79 -2.33 -10.89 -1.04
CA SER A 79 -3.25 -10.26 -0.09
C SER A 79 -4.60 -9.93 -0.76
N ALA A 80 -4.57 -9.37 -1.97
CA ALA A 80 -5.79 -9.07 -2.72
C ALA A 80 -6.61 -10.34 -3.04
N LEU A 81 -5.95 -11.41 -3.47
CA LEU A 81 -6.60 -12.68 -3.75
C LEU A 81 -7.13 -13.35 -2.48
N ALA A 82 -6.36 -13.36 -1.39
CA ALA A 82 -6.75 -13.97 -0.13
C ALA A 82 -7.99 -13.31 0.46
N PHE A 83 -8.05 -11.97 0.50
CA PHE A 83 -9.20 -11.24 1.01
C PHE A 83 -10.42 -11.31 0.07
N SER A 84 -10.20 -11.31 -1.25
CA SER A 84 -11.28 -11.51 -2.21
C SER A 84 -11.89 -12.91 -2.09
N ALA A 85 -11.04 -13.94 -1.99
CA ALA A 85 -11.47 -15.32 -1.77
C ALA A 85 -12.23 -15.46 -0.44
N LEU A 86 -11.74 -14.84 0.63
CA LEU A 86 -12.42 -14.84 1.94
C LEU A 86 -13.87 -14.35 1.80
N VAL A 87 -14.08 -13.18 1.20
CA VAL A 87 -15.43 -12.59 1.13
C VAL A 87 -16.36 -13.31 0.15
N ILE A 88 -15.81 -14.03 -0.82
CA ILE A 88 -16.60 -14.83 -1.78
C ILE A 88 -16.94 -16.22 -1.21
N LEU A 89 -16.02 -16.83 -0.45
CA LEU A 89 -16.11 -18.23 -0.03
C LEU A 89 -16.61 -18.42 1.41
N THR A 90 -16.67 -17.36 2.22
CA THR A 90 -17.09 -17.44 3.63
C THR A 90 -18.23 -16.47 3.94
N ASP A 91 -19.23 -16.95 4.67
CA ASP A 91 -20.42 -16.18 5.01
C ASP A 91 -20.17 -15.19 6.15
N ASP A 92 -19.31 -15.56 7.10
CA ASP A 92 -18.99 -14.77 8.29
C ASP A 92 -17.71 -13.93 8.14
N ARG A 93 -17.05 -14.01 6.99
CA ARG A 93 -15.76 -13.36 6.69
C ARG A 93 -14.67 -13.71 7.71
N SER A 94 -14.76 -14.88 8.31
CA SER A 94 -13.78 -15.36 9.28
C SER A 94 -12.84 -16.40 8.65
N PHE A 95 -11.61 -16.44 9.15
CA PHE A 95 -10.61 -17.41 8.73
C PHE A 95 -10.45 -18.47 9.83
N HIS A 96 -10.93 -19.68 9.54
CA HIS A 96 -10.63 -20.87 10.31
C HIS A 96 -9.66 -21.73 9.50
N GLY A 97 -8.43 -21.86 9.97
CA GLY A 97 -7.45 -22.73 9.31
C GLY A 97 -6.91 -23.72 10.30
N GLU A 98 -7.17 -24.98 9.99
CA GLU A 98 -6.65 -26.14 10.71
C GLU A 98 -5.60 -26.85 9.85
N GLY A 99 -4.64 -27.49 10.50
CA GLY A 99 -3.61 -28.27 9.81
C GLY A 99 -2.78 -27.43 8.81
N PRO A 100 -2.47 -27.96 7.60
CA PRO A 100 -1.64 -27.26 6.61
C PRO A 100 -2.18 -25.90 6.17
N MET A 101 -3.51 -25.68 6.22
CA MET A 101 -4.11 -24.38 5.88
C MET A 101 -3.69 -23.26 6.86
N ALA A 102 -3.32 -23.60 8.10
CA ALA A 102 -2.79 -22.63 9.05
C ALA A 102 -1.50 -21.96 8.54
N LEU A 103 -0.65 -22.68 7.80
CA LEU A 103 0.57 -22.11 7.22
C LEU A 103 0.25 -21.12 6.09
N VAL A 104 -0.75 -21.44 5.26
CA VAL A 104 -1.23 -20.54 4.21
C VAL A 104 -1.80 -19.25 4.82
N MET A 105 -2.60 -19.37 5.88
CA MET A 105 -3.14 -18.20 6.58
C MET A 105 -2.05 -17.37 7.26
N LEU A 106 -1.06 -18.02 7.88
CA LEU A 106 0.08 -17.33 8.49
C LEU A 106 0.86 -16.52 7.45
N TYR A 107 1.08 -17.09 6.27
CA TYR A 107 1.73 -16.37 5.18
C TYR A 107 0.84 -15.24 4.64
N ALA A 108 -0.46 -15.44 4.50
CA ALA A 108 -1.39 -14.37 4.08
C ALA A 108 -1.37 -13.20 5.06
N PHE A 109 -1.29 -13.49 6.36
CA PHE A 109 -1.12 -12.46 7.40
C PHE A 109 0.23 -11.75 7.31
N PHE A 110 1.31 -12.49 7.05
CA PHE A 110 2.62 -11.90 6.77
C PHE A 110 2.57 -10.97 5.55
N ALA A 111 1.99 -11.42 4.43
CA ALA A 111 1.88 -10.64 3.19
C ALA A 111 1.08 -9.35 3.41
N LEU A 112 0.00 -9.42 4.21
CA LEU A 112 -0.81 -8.27 4.61
C LEU A 112 0.01 -7.22 5.37
N LEU A 113 0.89 -7.64 6.29
CA LEU A 113 1.75 -6.74 7.05
C LEU A 113 2.96 -6.24 6.26
N HIS A 114 3.48 -7.07 5.35
CA HIS A 114 4.62 -6.74 4.52
C HIS A 114 4.34 -5.55 3.60
N GLY A 115 3.11 -5.41 3.07
CA GLY A 115 2.73 -4.28 2.23
C GLY A 115 2.92 -2.90 2.90
N PRO A 116 2.21 -2.61 4.02
CA PRO A 116 2.38 -1.40 4.82
C PRO A 116 3.82 -1.20 5.31
N TRP A 117 4.50 -2.28 5.71
CA TRP A 117 5.92 -2.22 6.11
C TRP A 117 6.82 -1.73 4.98
N PHE A 118 6.69 -2.31 3.79
CA PHE A 118 7.48 -1.93 2.62
C PHE A 118 7.27 -0.45 2.26
N LEU A 119 6.04 0.04 2.30
CA LEU A 119 5.75 1.46 2.05
C LEU A 119 6.33 2.37 3.13
N ALA A 120 6.20 1.99 4.40
CA ALA A 120 6.70 2.77 5.52
C ALA A 120 8.22 2.87 5.49
N VAL A 121 8.91 1.75 5.32
CA VAL A 121 10.36 1.70 5.27
C VAL A 121 10.86 2.46 4.04
N SER A 122 10.27 2.25 2.85
CA SER A 122 10.66 2.96 1.63
C SER A 122 10.53 4.46 1.78
N LEU A 123 9.40 4.95 2.26
CA LEU A 123 9.17 6.39 2.43
C LEU A 123 10.21 7.01 3.37
N VAL A 124 10.48 6.37 4.50
CA VAL A 124 11.42 6.87 5.50
C VAL A 124 12.86 6.78 4.99
N SER A 125 13.24 5.70 4.28
CA SER A 125 14.55 5.57 3.64
C SER A 125 14.79 6.69 2.63
N ILE A 126 13.76 7.08 1.87
CA ILE A 126 13.86 8.19 0.92
C ILE A 126 14.01 9.52 1.65
N GLU A 127 13.26 9.76 2.71
CA GLU A 127 13.38 11.01 3.49
C GLU A 127 14.73 11.15 4.20
N LYS A 128 15.32 10.03 4.63
CA LYS A 128 16.59 10.00 5.37
C LYS A 128 17.81 9.75 4.50
N GLN A 129 17.62 9.31 3.25
CA GLN A 129 18.67 8.92 2.31
C GLN A 129 19.59 7.78 2.82
N HIS A 130 19.10 6.97 3.76
CA HIS A 130 19.77 5.77 4.27
C HIS A 130 18.74 4.76 4.81
N ASP A 131 19.17 3.54 5.12
CA ASP A 131 18.29 2.52 5.70
C ASP A 131 17.87 2.90 7.13
N PRO A 132 16.56 3.00 7.42
CA PRO A 132 16.07 3.49 8.70
C PRO A 132 16.03 2.38 9.75
N GLU A 133 16.37 2.73 10.99
CA GLU A 133 16.11 1.88 12.14
C GLU A 133 14.60 1.77 12.40
N PHE A 134 14.16 0.68 13.04
CA PHE A 134 12.75 0.39 13.31
C PHE A 134 12.00 1.55 13.97
N GLY A 135 12.61 2.21 14.95
CA GLY A 135 12.00 3.33 15.67
C GLY A 135 11.63 4.51 14.77
N PHE A 136 12.36 4.72 13.66
CA PHE A 136 12.11 5.84 12.75
C PHE A 136 10.93 5.60 11.81
N TYR A 137 10.66 4.35 11.42
CA TYR A 137 9.56 4.04 10.50
C TYR A 137 8.32 3.48 11.19
N PHE A 138 8.38 3.07 12.47
CA PHE A 138 7.24 2.47 13.18
C PHE A 138 5.98 3.35 13.16
N GLY A 139 6.10 4.65 13.44
CA GLY A 139 4.96 5.57 13.37
C GLY A 139 4.37 5.69 11.95
N THR A 140 5.22 5.60 10.93
CA THR A 140 4.82 5.59 9.51
C THR A 140 4.08 4.30 9.16
N LEU A 141 4.57 3.16 9.65
CA LEU A 141 3.91 1.86 9.53
C LEU A 141 2.50 1.88 10.14
N LEU A 142 2.36 2.42 11.35
CA LEU A 142 1.03 2.57 11.97
C LEU A 142 0.11 3.46 11.14
N CYS A 143 0.61 4.54 10.53
CA CYS A 143 -0.21 5.35 9.64
C CYS A 143 -0.70 4.56 8.40
N PHE A 144 0.13 3.71 7.81
CA PHE A 144 -0.32 2.84 6.70
C PHE A 144 -1.31 1.76 7.16
N LEU A 145 -1.18 1.23 8.38
CA LEU A 145 -2.11 0.24 8.95
C LEU A 145 -3.47 0.87 9.32
N PHE A 146 -3.47 2.06 9.92
CA PHE A 146 -4.69 2.80 10.29
C PHE A 146 -5.21 3.69 9.15
N TRP A 147 -5.24 3.14 7.94
CA TRP A 147 -5.92 3.77 6.82
C TRP A 147 -7.43 3.79 7.07
N PRO A 148 -8.15 4.91 6.84
CA PRO A 148 -7.76 6.07 6.05
C PRO A 148 -7.23 7.25 6.87
N VAL A 149 -7.18 7.16 8.20
CA VAL A 149 -6.73 8.26 9.07
C VAL A 149 -5.27 8.61 8.79
N GLY A 150 -4.43 7.61 8.54
CA GLY A 150 -3.02 7.82 8.21
C GLY A 150 -2.74 8.63 6.94
N VAL A 151 -3.72 8.78 6.03
CA VAL A 151 -3.59 9.58 4.79
C VAL A 151 -3.10 10.99 5.09
N TRP A 152 -3.58 11.61 6.18
CA TRP A 152 -3.24 12.99 6.53
C TRP A 152 -1.77 13.17 6.90
N PHE A 153 -1.14 12.12 7.41
CA PHE A 153 0.28 12.14 7.77
C PHE A 153 1.16 11.66 6.62
N ILE A 154 0.72 10.63 5.89
CA ILE A 154 1.49 10.03 4.79
C ILE A 154 1.49 10.91 3.54
N GLN A 155 0.35 11.44 3.12
CA GLN A 155 0.26 12.11 1.82
C GLN A 155 1.10 13.39 1.74
N PRO A 156 1.17 14.27 2.76
CA PRO A 156 2.07 15.44 2.70
C PRO A 156 3.54 15.05 2.54
N ARG A 157 3.95 13.93 3.14
CA ARG A 157 5.32 13.38 3.05
C ARG A 157 5.63 12.86 1.65
N LEU A 158 4.72 12.07 1.07
CA LEU A 158 4.81 11.64 -0.33
C LEU A 158 4.94 12.85 -1.29
N ASN A 159 4.12 13.87 -1.09
CA ASN A 159 4.16 15.08 -1.90
C ASN A 159 5.49 15.83 -1.79
N LYS A 160 6.13 15.82 -0.60
CA LYS A 160 7.45 16.43 -0.38
C LYS A 160 8.53 15.65 -1.13
N VAL A 161 8.57 14.33 -0.96
CA VAL A 161 9.51 13.44 -1.64
C VAL A 161 9.43 13.61 -3.17
N TRP A 162 8.22 13.66 -3.73
CA TRP A 162 8.02 13.88 -5.16
C TRP A 162 8.51 15.24 -5.65
N LYS A 163 8.31 16.32 -4.88
CA LYS A 163 8.82 17.64 -5.26
C LYS A 163 10.35 17.68 -5.26
N GLU A 164 10.97 17.03 -4.28
CA GLU A 164 12.42 16.98 -4.13
C GLU A 164 13.09 16.14 -5.23
N SER A 165 12.49 15.01 -5.63
CA SER A 165 13.00 14.21 -6.75
C SER A 165 12.94 14.97 -8.07
N ARG A 166 11.81 15.62 -8.37
CA ARG A 166 11.66 16.44 -9.59
C ARG A 166 12.60 17.64 -9.64
N SER A 167 12.85 18.27 -8.49
CA SER A 167 13.80 19.39 -8.40
C SER A 167 15.24 18.93 -8.68
N ARG A 168 15.63 17.75 -8.17
CA ARG A 168 16.94 17.14 -8.46
C ARG A 168 17.09 16.78 -9.94
N GLU A 169 16.09 16.15 -10.55
CA GLU A 169 16.08 15.85 -12.00
C GLU A 169 16.25 17.12 -12.85
N GLN A 170 15.55 18.20 -12.51
CA GLN A 170 15.66 19.47 -13.24
C GLN A 170 17.03 20.12 -13.08
N GLN A 171 17.66 20.02 -11.91
CA GLN A 171 19.02 20.53 -11.68
C GLN A 171 20.05 19.73 -12.48
N LEU A 172 19.93 18.40 -12.51
CA LEU A 172 20.82 17.54 -13.31
C LEU A 172 20.68 17.83 -14.81
N GLY A 173 19.44 17.94 -15.30
CA GLY A 173 19.19 18.30 -16.69
C GLY A 173 19.72 19.69 -17.07
N ARG A 174 19.68 20.67 -16.14
CA ARG A 174 20.29 22.00 -16.35
C ARG A 174 21.82 21.97 -16.30
N ALA A 175 22.40 21.04 -15.55
CA ALA A 175 23.85 20.87 -15.44
C ALA A 175 24.45 20.12 -16.66
N GLY A 176 23.61 19.62 -17.59
CA GLY A 176 24.06 18.82 -18.73
C GLY A 176 24.69 17.48 -18.30
N ILE A 177 24.38 17.03 -17.08
CA ILE A 177 24.83 15.74 -16.56
C ILE A 177 23.71 14.76 -16.85
N ASP A 178 23.84 14.04 -17.96
CA ASP A 178 22.98 12.88 -18.23
C ASP A 178 23.27 11.82 -17.17
N GLY A 179 22.25 11.48 -16.39
CA GLY A 179 22.34 10.61 -15.21
C GLY A 179 22.37 9.11 -15.52
#